data_AF-A0A1C6MVC8-F1
#
_entry.id   AF-A0A1C6MVC8-F1
#
_cell.length_a   1.000
_cell.length_b   1.000
_cell.length_c   1.000
_cell.angle_alpha   90.00
_cell.angle_beta   90.00
_cell.angle_gamma   90.00
#
_symmetry.space_group_name_H-M   'P 1'
#
loop_
_entity.id
_entity.type
_entity.pdbx_description
1 polymer ?
#
loop_
_entity_poly.entity_id
_entity_poly.type
_entity_poly.pdbx_seq_one_letter_code
_entity_poly.pdbx_strand_id
1 'polypeptide(L)'
;MDLGAPAMIAAYVTSGSVLVAGLVTIVAQLWIARTHTAWEAALEMVKHDVARFEKAQDHLITAVDAANRYMFYIPDIDVTDHHQREPYILPILDSIGRAREEVAALPAFAGAETVECALTAIESLLVPPENGRAVRASWDHQCVREGVRALNRARSSRIHALAHRGRVTELRKEKPPGPRHAAGIRVGKVPEQSVGPGGDS
;
A
#
# COMPACT_ATOMS: atom_id res chain seq x y z
N MET A 1 -44.77 38.32 38.43
CA MET A 1 -43.44 38.08 37.85
C MET A 1 -43.44 36.67 37.29
N ASP A 2 -43.55 36.53 35.98
CA ASP A 2 -43.62 35.25 35.27
C ASP A 2 -42.20 34.74 34.96
N LEU A 3 -41.62 33.98 35.89
CA LEU A 3 -40.32 33.32 35.74
C LEU A 3 -40.41 31.98 34.96
N GLY A 4 -41.62 31.57 34.54
CA GLY A 4 -41.87 30.26 33.92
C GLY A 4 -41.48 30.15 32.44
N ALA A 5 -41.59 31.23 31.67
CA ALA A 5 -41.33 31.22 30.24
C ALA A 5 -39.85 31.03 29.85
N PRO A 6 -38.86 31.74 30.46
CA PRO A 6 -37.45 31.54 30.10
C PRO A 6 -36.90 30.18 30.59
N ALA A 7 -37.44 29.65 31.69
CA ALA A 7 -37.05 28.33 32.20
C ALA A 7 -37.50 27.19 31.28
N MET A 8 -38.71 27.26 30.70
CA MET A 8 -39.15 26.28 29.70
C MET A 8 -38.34 26.38 28.40
N ILE A 9 -38.06 27.58 27.90
CA ILE A 9 -37.27 27.75 26.66
C ILE A 9 -35.83 27.24 26.86
N ALA A 10 -35.22 27.53 28.01
CA ALA A 10 -33.90 26.98 28.36
C ALA A 10 -33.94 25.44 28.40
N ALA A 11 -34.94 24.84 29.06
CA ALA A 11 -35.12 23.39 29.13
C ALA A 11 -35.30 22.74 27.74
N TYR A 12 -36.12 23.32 26.87
CA TYR A 12 -36.30 22.85 25.49
C TYR A 12 -35.03 22.98 24.66
N VAL A 13 -34.28 24.08 24.80
CA VAL A 13 -32.99 24.26 24.10
C VAL A 13 -31.93 23.29 24.63
N THR A 14 -31.84 23.06 25.95
CA THR A 14 -30.93 22.05 26.52
C THR A 14 -31.32 20.62 26.14
N SER A 15 -32.61 20.27 26.14
CA SER A 15 -33.06 18.94 25.74
C SER A 15 -32.81 18.67 24.25
N GLY A 16 -33.06 19.66 23.38
CA GLY A 16 -32.75 19.58 21.96
C GLY A 16 -31.26 19.45 21.69
N SER A 17 -30.41 20.20 22.41
CA SER A 17 -28.95 20.12 22.25
C SER A 17 -28.36 18.81 22.80
N VAL A 18 -28.95 18.21 23.84
CA VAL A 18 -28.59 16.86 24.31
C VAL A 18 -28.95 15.78 23.29
N LEU A 19 -30.11 15.88 22.63
CA LEU A 19 -30.50 14.96 21.56
C LEU A 19 -29.60 15.08 20.33
N VAL A 20 -29.27 16.31 19.91
CA VAL A 20 -28.32 16.54 18.81
C VAL A 20 -26.93 16.04 19.18
N ALA A 21 -26.45 16.33 20.40
CA ALA A 21 -25.17 15.83 20.88
C ALA A 21 -25.14 14.29 20.90
N GLY A 22 -26.18 13.64 21.44
CA GLY A 22 -26.30 12.18 21.45
C GLY A 22 -26.30 11.58 20.05
N LEU A 23 -27.05 12.16 19.10
CA LEU A 23 -27.08 11.71 17.71
C LEU A 23 -25.71 11.89 17.03
N VAL A 24 -25.06 13.03 17.23
CA VAL A 24 -23.70 13.30 16.70
C VAL A 24 -22.69 12.33 17.29
N THR A 25 -22.76 12.03 18.59
CA THR A 25 -21.89 11.06 19.25
C THR A 25 -22.09 9.66 18.69
N ILE A 26 -23.34 9.20 18.50
CA ILE A 26 -23.63 7.88 17.93
C ILE A 26 -23.12 7.79 16.50
N VAL A 27 -23.40 8.79 15.67
CA VAL A 27 -22.91 8.82 14.27
C VAL A 27 -21.38 8.85 14.23
N ALA A 28 -20.73 9.65 15.08
CA ALA A 28 -19.28 9.72 15.17
C ALA A 28 -18.68 8.38 15.62
N GLN A 29 -19.26 7.72 16.62
CA GLN A 29 -18.82 6.40 17.10
C GLN A 29 -18.98 5.33 16.01
N LEU A 30 -20.12 5.31 15.30
CA LEU A 30 -20.35 4.38 14.21
C LEU A 30 -19.38 4.61 13.05
N TRP A 31 -19.06 5.87 12.77
CA TRP A 31 -18.10 6.25 11.74
C TRP A 31 -16.68 5.84 12.12
N ILE A 32 -16.27 6.09 13.37
CA ILE A 32 -14.97 5.66 13.91
C ILE A 32 -14.86 4.13 13.84
N ALA A 33 -15.87 3.39 14.30
CA ALA A 33 -15.89 1.93 14.26
C ALA A 33 -15.75 1.38 12.83
N ARG A 34 -16.53 1.90 11.87
CA ARG A 34 -16.42 1.50 10.46
C ARG A 34 -15.07 1.82 9.85
N THR A 35 -14.51 3.00 10.17
CA THR A 35 -13.18 3.34 9.69
C THR A 35 -12.13 2.42 10.29
N HIS A 36 -12.22 2.09 11.58
CA HIS A 36 -11.29 1.19 12.26
C HIS A 36 -11.26 -0.20 11.60
N THR A 37 -12.43 -0.80 11.38
CA THR A 37 -12.51 -2.13 10.73
C THR A 37 -12.00 -2.10 9.29
N ALA A 38 -12.31 -1.03 8.54
CA ALA A 38 -11.79 -0.86 7.18
C ALA A 38 -10.26 -0.69 7.17
N TRP A 39 -9.71 -0.04 8.20
CA TRP A 39 -8.27 0.12 8.38
C TRP A 39 -7.58 -1.19 8.76
N GLU A 40 -8.14 -1.95 9.68
CA GLU A 40 -7.60 -3.27 10.07
C GLU A 40 -7.56 -4.22 8.87
N ALA A 41 -8.65 -4.29 8.10
CA ALA A 41 -8.69 -5.08 6.88
C ALA A 41 -7.64 -4.60 5.84
N ALA A 42 -7.45 -3.29 5.69
CA ALA A 42 -6.43 -2.74 4.82
C ALA A 42 -5.00 -3.09 5.28
N LEU A 43 -4.75 -3.06 6.59
CA LEU A 43 -3.45 -3.45 7.16
C LEU A 43 -3.17 -4.95 6.97
N GLU A 44 -4.16 -5.81 7.17
CA GLU A 44 -4.03 -7.25 6.95
C GLU A 44 -3.73 -7.58 5.48
N MET A 45 -4.47 -6.96 4.54
CA MET A 45 -4.20 -7.15 3.11
C MET A 45 -2.76 -6.78 2.74
N VAL A 46 -2.25 -5.65 3.24
CA VAL A 46 -0.87 -5.26 2.88
C VAL A 46 0.18 -6.08 3.62
N LYS A 47 -0.08 -6.57 4.85
CA LYS A 47 0.81 -7.56 5.49
C LYS A 47 0.91 -8.82 4.64
N HIS A 48 -0.21 -9.29 4.11
CA HIS A 48 -0.26 -10.45 3.21
C HIS A 48 0.50 -10.19 1.91
N ASP A 49 0.31 -9.00 1.30
CA ASP A 49 1.08 -8.60 0.12
C ASP A 49 2.58 -8.59 0.39
N VAL A 50 3.02 -7.97 1.50
CA VAL A 50 4.43 -7.89 1.88
C VAL A 50 5.03 -9.28 2.09
N ALA A 51 4.32 -10.17 2.79
CA ALA A 51 4.77 -11.55 2.97
C ALA A 51 4.94 -12.29 1.64
N ARG A 52 4.04 -12.06 0.67
CA ARG A 52 4.20 -12.60 -0.68
C ARG A 52 5.38 -12.01 -1.43
N PHE A 53 5.62 -10.70 -1.32
CA PHE A 53 6.81 -10.07 -1.91
C PHE A 53 8.11 -10.65 -1.34
N GLU A 54 8.15 -10.92 -0.03
CA GLU A 54 9.29 -11.56 0.62
C GLU A 54 9.50 -12.99 0.12
N LYS A 55 8.44 -13.77 0.04
CA LYS A 55 8.50 -15.14 -0.48
C LYS A 55 8.97 -15.19 -1.94
N ALA A 56 8.44 -14.31 -2.79
CA ALA A 56 8.89 -14.17 -4.18
C ALA A 56 10.37 -13.80 -4.25
N GLN A 57 10.83 -12.90 -3.37
CA GLN A 57 12.22 -12.47 -3.29
C GLN A 57 13.15 -13.62 -2.86
N ASP A 58 12.75 -14.41 -1.86
CA ASP A 58 13.53 -15.55 -1.38
C ASP A 58 13.68 -16.62 -2.46
N HIS A 59 12.61 -16.94 -3.19
CA HIS A 59 12.67 -17.89 -4.31
C HIS A 59 13.53 -17.37 -5.46
N LEU A 60 13.42 -16.09 -5.81
CA LEU A 60 14.27 -15.49 -6.84
C LEU A 60 15.74 -15.51 -6.43
N ILE A 61 16.07 -15.16 -5.17
CA ILE A 61 17.45 -15.22 -4.66
C ILE A 61 17.97 -16.65 -4.69
N THR A 62 17.13 -17.63 -4.32
CA THR A 62 17.48 -19.06 -4.37
C THR A 62 17.80 -19.50 -5.81
N ALA A 63 17.01 -19.05 -6.79
CA ALA A 63 17.25 -19.33 -8.21
C ALA A 63 18.56 -18.71 -8.70
N VAL A 64 18.85 -17.48 -8.27
CA VAL A 64 20.12 -16.80 -8.59
C VAL A 64 21.31 -17.52 -7.95
N ASP A 65 21.20 -17.98 -6.71
CA ASP A 65 22.26 -18.74 -6.05
C ASP A 65 22.50 -20.09 -6.75
N ALA A 66 21.44 -20.82 -7.10
CA ALA A 66 21.54 -22.05 -7.88
C ALA A 66 22.21 -21.81 -9.24
N ALA A 67 21.83 -20.73 -9.94
CA ALA A 67 22.47 -20.34 -11.19
C ALA A 67 23.95 -19.98 -11.01
N ASN A 68 24.29 -19.20 -9.99
CA ASN A 68 25.69 -18.86 -9.70
C ASN A 68 26.53 -20.11 -9.38
N ARG A 69 25.96 -21.09 -8.66
CA ARG A 69 26.62 -22.38 -8.43
C ARG A 69 26.86 -23.11 -9.75
N TYR A 70 25.84 -23.21 -10.61
CA TYR A 70 26.01 -23.81 -11.93
C TYR A 70 27.13 -23.10 -12.72
N MET A 71 27.11 -21.76 -12.76
CA MET A 71 28.14 -20.95 -13.42
C MET A 71 29.56 -21.21 -12.89
N PHE A 72 29.69 -21.41 -11.57
CA PHE A 72 30.94 -21.71 -10.92
C PHE A 72 31.51 -23.07 -11.32
N TYR A 73 30.65 -24.10 -11.46
CA TYR A 73 31.05 -25.47 -11.79
C TYR A 73 31.21 -25.76 -13.28
N ILE A 74 30.87 -24.82 -14.18
CA ILE A 74 31.09 -24.96 -15.64
C ILE A 74 32.50 -25.46 -16.04
N PRO A 75 33.63 -25.01 -15.43
CA PRO A 75 34.95 -25.52 -15.79
C PRO A 75 35.15 -27.01 -15.48
N ASP A 76 34.40 -27.55 -14.53
CA ASP A 76 34.63 -28.87 -13.91
C ASP A 76 33.68 -29.94 -14.44
N ILE A 77 32.64 -29.55 -15.19
CA ILE A 77 31.62 -30.44 -15.71
C ILE A 77 31.54 -30.37 -17.23
N ASP A 78 31.18 -31.48 -17.86
CA ASP A 78 30.74 -31.46 -19.25
C ASP A 78 29.30 -30.94 -19.33
N VAL A 79 29.12 -29.69 -19.73
CA VAL A 79 27.79 -29.05 -19.85
C VAL A 79 26.94 -29.63 -20.98
N THR A 80 27.54 -30.39 -21.89
CA THR A 80 26.83 -31.10 -22.98
C THR A 80 26.30 -32.46 -22.52
N ASP A 81 26.91 -33.05 -21.49
CA ASP A 81 26.44 -34.26 -20.83
C ASP A 81 25.29 -33.93 -19.86
N HIS A 82 24.11 -34.48 -20.14
CA HIS A 82 22.94 -34.28 -19.32
C HIS A 82 23.13 -34.78 -17.88
N HIS A 83 23.78 -35.93 -17.67
CA HIS A 83 23.92 -36.52 -16.33
C HIS A 83 24.84 -35.72 -15.42
N GLN A 84 25.88 -35.09 -15.99
CA GLN A 84 26.75 -34.19 -15.25
C GLN A 84 26.09 -32.83 -14.99
N ARG A 85 25.24 -32.37 -15.91
CA ARG A 85 24.53 -31.09 -15.79
C ARG A 85 23.33 -31.15 -14.85
N GLU A 86 22.59 -32.24 -14.86
CA GLU A 86 21.32 -32.44 -14.14
C GLU A 86 21.34 -31.97 -12.67
N PRO A 87 22.35 -32.30 -11.85
CA PRO A 87 22.41 -31.87 -10.45
C PRO A 87 22.44 -30.35 -10.25
N TYR A 88 22.86 -29.59 -11.28
CA TYR A 88 22.97 -28.14 -11.23
C TYR A 88 21.76 -27.42 -11.84
N ILE A 89 21.13 -28.02 -12.85
CA ILE A 89 19.94 -27.43 -13.49
C ILE A 89 18.64 -27.70 -12.74
N LEU A 90 18.52 -28.83 -12.03
CA LEU A 90 17.30 -29.16 -11.27
C LEU A 90 17.00 -28.14 -10.16
N PRO A 91 17.97 -27.70 -9.34
CA PRO A 91 17.74 -26.65 -8.34
C PRO A 91 17.32 -25.32 -8.97
N ILE A 92 17.86 -24.98 -10.15
CA ILE A 92 17.45 -23.78 -10.90
C ILE A 92 16.00 -23.90 -11.34
N LEU A 93 15.62 -25.05 -11.92
CA LEU A 93 14.26 -25.29 -12.40
C LEU A 93 13.22 -25.21 -11.27
N ASP A 94 13.44 -25.89 -10.14
CA ASP A 94 12.51 -25.87 -8.99
C ASP A 94 12.35 -24.45 -8.42
N SER A 95 13.46 -23.71 -8.26
CA SER A 95 13.43 -22.37 -7.68
C SER A 95 12.83 -21.32 -8.63
N ILE A 96 13.10 -21.38 -9.94
CA ILE A 96 12.45 -20.51 -10.93
C ILE A 96 10.94 -20.78 -10.98
N GLY A 97 10.54 -22.05 -10.99
CA GLY A 97 9.11 -22.41 -11.02
C GLY A 97 8.35 -21.77 -9.86
N ARG A 98 8.87 -21.91 -8.64
CA ARG A 98 8.29 -21.29 -7.44
C ARG A 98 8.35 -19.76 -7.50
N ALA A 99 9.44 -19.19 -7.98
CA ALA A 99 9.56 -17.73 -8.12
C ALA A 99 8.53 -17.18 -9.10
N ARG A 100 8.29 -17.84 -10.23
CA ARG A 100 7.26 -17.47 -11.21
C ARG A 100 5.85 -17.53 -10.62
N GLU A 101 5.54 -18.61 -9.91
CA GLU A 101 4.23 -18.76 -9.25
C GLU A 101 3.98 -17.64 -8.25
N GLU A 102 4.96 -17.33 -7.39
CA GLU A 102 4.82 -16.25 -6.42
C GLU A 102 4.72 -14.88 -7.08
N VAL A 103 5.55 -14.60 -8.10
CA VAL A 103 5.52 -13.32 -8.83
C VAL A 103 4.18 -13.12 -9.54
N ALA A 104 3.64 -14.15 -10.17
CA ALA A 104 2.32 -14.10 -10.81
C ALA A 104 1.18 -13.85 -9.81
N ALA A 105 1.35 -14.26 -8.55
CA ALA A 105 0.38 -14.04 -7.49
C ALA A 105 0.50 -12.66 -6.80
N LEU A 106 1.48 -11.84 -7.18
CA LEU A 106 1.66 -10.50 -6.63
C LEU A 106 0.69 -9.50 -7.26
N PRO A 107 0.24 -8.49 -6.50
CA PRO A 107 -0.46 -7.35 -7.09
C PRO A 107 0.47 -6.59 -8.03
N ALA A 108 -0.08 -5.97 -9.07
CA ALA A 108 0.69 -5.19 -10.03
C ALA A 108 1.66 -4.19 -9.35
N PHE A 109 2.91 -4.17 -9.83
CA PHE A 109 3.97 -3.36 -9.27
C PHE A 109 4.91 -2.82 -10.35
N ALA A 110 5.53 -1.67 -10.08
CA ALA A 110 6.52 -1.07 -10.97
C ALA A 110 7.79 -1.94 -11.02
N GLY A 111 8.22 -2.31 -12.23
CA GLY A 111 9.38 -3.18 -12.44
C GLY A 111 9.05 -4.67 -12.55
N ALA A 112 7.77 -5.05 -12.70
CA ALA A 112 7.38 -6.43 -13.00
C ALA A 112 8.07 -6.98 -14.25
N GLU A 113 8.17 -6.19 -15.33
CA GLU A 113 8.90 -6.57 -16.55
C GLU A 113 10.39 -6.84 -16.28
N THR A 114 11.02 -6.09 -15.37
CA THR A 114 12.41 -6.31 -14.97
C THR A 114 12.57 -7.62 -14.19
N VAL A 115 11.58 -7.99 -13.38
CA VAL A 115 11.57 -9.29 -12.68
C VAL A 115 11.37 -10.44 -13.67
N GLU A 116 10.47 -10.28 -14.65
CA GLU A 116 10.29 -11.27 -15.73
C GLU A 116 11.54 -11.42 -16.60
N CYS A 117 12.23 -10.32 -16.87
CA CYS A 117 13.51 -10.34 -17.58
C CYS A 117 14.56 -11.14 -16.79
N ALA A 118 14.65 -10.93 -15.46
CA ALA A 118 15.53 -11.72 -14.60
C ALA A 118 15.17 -13.21 -14.62
N LEU A 119 13.89 -13.56 -14.47
CA LEU A 119 13.44 -14.96 -14.51
C LEU A 119 13.77 -15.63 -15.84
N THR A 120 13.55 -14.92 -16.95
CA THR A 120 13.89 -15.40 -18.30
C THR A 120 15.40 -15.56 -18.50
N ALA A 121 16.21 -14.64 -17.96
CA ALA A 121 17.66 -14.75 -18.00
C ALA A 121 18.17 -15.99 -17.26
N ILE A 122 17.60 -16.31 -16.09
CA ILE A 122 17.95 -17.53 -15.34
C ILE A 122 17.45 -18.78 -16.08
N GLU A 123 16.26 -18.74 -16.66
CA GLU A 123 15.68 -19.83 -17.44
C GLU A 123 16.50 -20.17 -18.68
N SER A 124 17.16 -19.18 -19.29
CA SER A 124 18.07 -19.41 -20.43
C SER A 124 19.19 -20.42 -20.14
N LEU A 125 19.58 -20.57 -18.87
CA LEU A 125 20.60 -21.54 -18.44
C LEU A 125 20.13 -23.00 -18.51
N LEU A 126 18.82 -23.24 -18.59
CA LEU A 126 18.24 -24.57 -18.69
C LEU A 126 18.30 -25.12 -20.12
N VAL A 127 18.49 -24.24 -21.12
CA VAL A 127 18.61 -24.62 -22.52
C VAL A 127 19.89 -25.44 -22.72
N PRO A 128 19.83 -26.60 -23.40
CA PRO A 128 21.02 -27.40 -23.68
C PRO A 128 22.10 -26.55 -24.40
N PRO A 129 23.30 -26.38 -23.79
CA PRO A 129 24.33 -25.54 -24.36
C PRO A 129 25.25 -26.34 -25.29
N GLU A 130 25.86 -25.64 -26.26
CA GLU A 130 26.89 -26.22 -27.12
C GLU A 130 28.22 -26.42 -26.41
N ASN A 131 28.53 -25.55 -25.44
CA ASN A 131 29.77 -25.57 -24.65
C ASN A 131 29.66 -24.62 -23.45
N GLY A 132 30.63 -24.69 -22.52
CA GLY A 132 30.65 -23.83 -21.34
C GLY A 132 30.79 -22.33 -21.62
N ARG A 133 31.34 -21.93 -22.78
CA ARG A 133 31.41 -20.52 -23.19
C ARG A 133 30.04 -19.99 -23.57
N ALA A 134 29.21 -20.80 -24.25
CA ALA A 134 27.84 -20.44 -24.60
C ALA A 134 26.99 -20.19 -23.34
N VAL A 135 27.13 -21.04 -22.31
CA VAL A 135 26.45 -20.85 -21.01
C VAL A 135 26.86 -19.54 -20.34
N ARG A 136 28.15 -19.20 -20.37
CA ARG A 136 28.63 -17.91 -19.82
C ARG A 136 28.15 -16.71 -20.60
N ALA A 137 28.01 -16.84 -21.92
CA ALA A 137 27.51 -15.77 -22.76
C ALA A 137 26.00 -15.53 -22.57
N SER A 138 25.22 -16.55 -22.23
CA SER A 138 23.78 -16.41 -21.96
C SER A 138 23.47 -15.83 -20.58
N TRP A 139 24.43 -15.87 -19.65
CA TRP A 139 24.21 -15.42 -18.28
C TRP A 139 24.27 -13.88 -18.15
N ASP A 140 23.08 -13.27 -18.06
CA ASP A 140 22.93 -11.83 -17.86
C ASP A 140 22.84 -11.44 -16.38
N HIS A 141 24.01 -11.21 -15.77
CA HIS A 141 24.11 -10.72 -14.40
C HIS A 141 23.40 -9.38 -14.17
N GLN A 142 23.32 -8.52 -15.18
CA GLN A 142 22.76 -7.18 -15.04
C GLN A 142 21.23 -7.27 -14.93
N CYS A 143 20.59 -7.99 -15.85
CA CYS A 143 19.13 -8.21 -15.82
C CYS A 143 18.70 -8.86 -14.50
N VAL A 144 19.45 -9.87 -14.04
CA VAL A 144 19.19 -10.55 -12.76
C VAL A 144 19.29 -9.58 -11.58
N ARG A 145 20.36 -8.78 -11.52
CA ARG A 145 20.57 -7.79 -10.44
C ARG A 145 19.47 -6.73 -10.43
N GLU A 146 19.05 -6.28 -11.60
CA GLU A 146 17.99 -5.29 -11.75
C GLU A 146 16.63 -5.85 -11.35
N GLY A 147 16.33 -7.10 -11.67
CA GLY A 147 15.10 -7.80 -11.24
C GLY A 147 15.00 -7.93 -9.72
N VAL A 148 16.06 -8.40 -9.06
CA VAL A 148 16.10 -8.49 -7.58
C VAL A 148 15.89 -7.10 -6.94
N ARG A 149 16.51 -6.06 -7.50
CA ARG A 149 16.33 -4.68 -7.04
C ARG A 149 14.92 -4.16 -7.28
N ALA A 150 14.31 -4.48 -8.41
CA ALA A 150 12.94 -4.10 -8.73
C ALA A 150 11.97 -4.69 -7.69
N LEU A 151 12.11 -5.98 -7.37
CA LEU A 151 11.27 -6.65 -6.38
C LEU A 151 11.45 -6.07 -4.98
N ASN A 152 12.69 -5.79 -4.56
CA ASN A 152 12.95 -5.17 -3.25
C ASN A 152 12.41 -3.72 -3.17
N ARG A 153 12.47 -2.95 -4.27
CA ARG A 153 11.85 -1.62 -4.37
C ARG A 153 10.33 -1.72 -4.29
N ALA A 154 9.72 -2.69 -4.96
CA ALA A 154 8.28 -2.93 -4.90
C ALA A 154 7.83 -3.27 -3.47
N ARG A 155 8.54 -4.16 -2.78
CA ARG A 155 8.32 -4.47 -1.36
C ARG A 155 8.42 -3.23 -0.48
N SER A 156 9.50 -2.48 -0.61
CA SER A 156 9.74 -1.25 0.17
C SER A 156 8.65 -0.21 -0.07
N SER A 157 8.21 -0.04 -1.32
CA SER A 157 7.10 0.85 -1.68
C SER A 157 5.80 0.47 -0.96
N ARG A 158 5.47 -0.82 -0.90
CA ARG A 158 4.29 -1.33 -0.17
C ARG A 158 4.39 -1.04 1.33
N ILE A 159 5.56 -1.24 1.93
CA ILE A 159 5.83 -0.91 3.34
C ILE A 159 5.73 0.61 3.58
N HIS A 160 6.25 1.44 2.70
CA HIS A 160 6.14 2.90 2.82
C HIS A 160 4.69 3.38 2.68
N ALA A 161 3.89 2.78 1.79
CA ALA A 161 2.47 3.06 1.68
C ALA A 161 1.73 2.75 3.00
N LEU A 162 2.13 1.70 3.72
CA LEU A 162 1.63 1.42 5.08
C LEU A 162 2.04 2.50 6.08
N ALA A 163 3.34 2.79 6.14
CA ALA A 163 3.89 3.73 7.12
C ALA A 163 3.33 5.16 6.95
N HIS A 164 3.12 5.60 5.70
CA HIS A 164 2.52 6.91 5.40
C HIS A 164 1.03 6.95 5.76
N ARG A 165 0.28 5.86 5.54
CA ARG A 165 -1.13 5.77 5.96
C ARG A 165 -1.29 5.70 7.49
N GLY A 166 -0.35 5.06 8.19
CA GLY A 166 -0.28 5.05 9.66
C GLY A 166 0.09 6.43 10.26
N ARG A 167 1.02 7.17 9.65
CA ARG A 167 1.39 8.52 10.14
C ARG A 167 0.30 9.57 9.96
N VAL A 168 -0.46 9.53 8.85
CA VAL A 168 -1.61 10.44 8.64
C VAL A 168 -2.70 10.23 9.70
N THR A 169 -2.82 9.02 10.26
CA THR A 169 -3.82 8.73 11.29
C THR A 169 -3.36 9.15 12.69
N GLU A 170 -2.08 9.06 13.03
CA GLU A 170 -1.56 9.64 14.29
C GLU A 170 -1.66 11.17 14.30
N LEU A 171 -1.28 11.84 13.21
CA LEU A 171 -1.43 13.30 13.06
C LEU A 171 -2.90 13.75 13.14
N ARG A 172 -3.86 12.89 12.78
CA ARG A 172 -5.30 13.17 12.90
C ARG A 172 -5.86 12.88 14.29
N LYS A 173 -5.21 12.01 15.08
CA LYS A 173 -5.51 11.81 16.51
C LYS A 173 -4.97 12.97 17.36
N GLU A 174 -3.84 13.56 16.96
CA GLU A 174 -3.23 14.71 17.68
C GLU A 174 -3.85 16.06 17.33
N LYS A 175 -4.50 16.19 16.16
CA LYS A 175 -5.16 17.44 15.77
C LYS A 175 -6.63 17.42 16.23
N PRO A 176 -7.02 18.15 17.29
CA PRO A 176 -8.45 18.36 17.57
C PRO A 176 -9.12 18.98 16.34
N PRO A 177 -10.41 18.71 16.07
CA PRO A 177 -11.11 19.32 14.96
C PRO A 177 -11.03 20.84 15.11
N GLY A 178 -10.21 21.47 14.27
CA GLY A 178 -10.16 22.93 14.18
C GLY A 178 -11.58 23.42 13.88
N PRO A 179 -12.01 24.54 14.48
CA PRO A 179 -13.34 25.08 14.25
C PRO A 179 -13.49 25.29 12.74
N ARG A 180 -14.39 24.53 12.13
CA ARG A 180 -14.87 24.87 10.79
C ARG A 180 -15.49 26.25 10.94
N HIS A 181 -14.84 27.25 10.36
CA HIS A 181 -15.41 28.58 10.19
C HIS A 181 -16.83 28.39 9.66
N ALA A 182 -17.81 28.63 10.52
CA ALA A 182 -19.19 28.74 10.13
C ALA A 182 -19.25 29.84 9.08
N ALA A 183 -19.89 29.51 7.96
CA ALA A 183 -20.14 30.41 6.85
C ALA A 183 -20.54 31.80 7.36
N GLY A 184 -19.88 32.82 6.82
CA GLY A 184 -20.24 34.21 7.08
C GLY A 184 -21.71 34.43 6.74
N ILE A 185 -22.52 34.65 7.76
CA ILE A 185 -23.87 35.16 7.63
C ILE A 185 -23.71 36.59 7.10
N ARG A 186 -23.97 36.82 5.81
CA ARG A 186 -24.27 38.15 5.30
C ARG A 186 -25.56 38.60 5.96
N VAL A 187 -25.45 39.48 6.96
CA VAL A 187 -26.60 40.24 7.45
C VAL A 187 -27.08 41.12 6.30
N GLY A 188 -28.27 40.80 5.79
CA GLY A 188 -28.94 41.59 4.77
C GLY A 188 -29.20 42.99 5.29
N LYS A 189 -28.82 43.98 4.48
CA LYS A 189 -29.16 45.39 4.68
C LYS A 189 -30.66 45.54 4.40
N VAL A 190 -31.46 45.70 5.45
CA VAL A 190 -32.89 46.05 5.35
C VAL A 190 -32.98 47.56 5.05
N PRO A 191 -33.82 48.01 4.11
CA PRO A 191 -33.91 49.40 3.71
C PRO A 191 -34.83 50.19 4.65
N GLU A 192 -34.35 51.32 5.18
CA GLU A 192 -35.23 52.36 5.76
C GLU A 192 -35.66 53.30 4.64
N GLN A 193 -36.93 53.20 4.23
CA GLN A 193 -37.64 54.28 3.55
C GLN A 193 -38.49 55.04 4.57
N SER A 194 -38.16 56.33 4.68
CA SER A 194 -38.96 57.52 5.02
C SER A 194 -40.46 57.36 5.30
N VAL A 195 -40.98 58.10 6.29
CA VAL A 195 -41.69 59.40 6.16
C VAL A 195 -42.16 59.85 7.58
N GLY A 196 -42.07 61.17 7.89
CA GLY A 196 -42.46 61.80 9.17
C GLY A 196 -43.98 61.77 9.48
N PRO A 197 -44.49 62.48 10.52
CA PRO A 197 -44.42 63.95 10.60
C PRO A 197 -44.31 64.56 12.03
N GLY A 198 -43.98 65.88 12.08
CA GLY A 198 -44.62 66.93 12.90
C GLY A 198 -44.50 66.92 14.45
N GLY A 199 -44.18 68.09 15.01
CA GLY A 199 -44.69 68.49 16.33
C GLY A 199 -43.73 69.24 17.27
N ASP A 200 -43.64 70.55 17.08
CA ASP A 200 -43.56 71.66 18.06
C ASP A 200 -42.97 71.44 19.47
N SER A 201 -41.91 72.18 19.80
CA SER A 201 -41.94 73.37 20.67
C SER A 201 -40.57 74.05 20.71
#